data_AF-A0A7M7N5S4-F1
#
_entry.id   AF-A0A7M7N5S4-F1
#
_cell.length_a   1.000
_cell.length_b   1.000
_cell.length_c   1.000
_cell.angle_alpha   90.00
_cell.angle_beta   90.00
_cell.angle_gamma   90.00
#
_symmetry.space_group_name_H-M   'P 1'
#
loop_
_entity.id
_entity.type
_entity.pdbx_description
1 polymer ?
#
loop_
_entity_poly.entity_id
_entity_poly.type
_entity_poly.pdbx_seq_one_letter_code
_entity_poly.pdbx_strand_id
1 'polypeptide(L)'
;MRILVLIAAFLYVASAYTDPECSNYDHETYGCVGECISTGDCPGSKYQSNLCPTQPNDVKCCFTADTDAECATYNHPTHGTVGSCIASDQCPFGNYISGLCPTMAQDIKCCFGKPTDTCQSDGSDPSDCDDACGTTVKSLAQQIFDKHLAGSITLKTSHPNGVSDGADPYNNIRDTVLGCKAKRSSYECAQGSAPGGYVCLSESLLRYILQLSNDGYWLAVNSLAGACHGKNSLHYSGLAVDLAKTSSYSYFMDKCNEMGATESVGPGYPSADYHTHCAFSS
;
A
#
# COMPACT_ATOMS: atom_id res chain seq x y z
N MET A 1 62.47 3.93 41.93
CA MET A 1 61.27 3.08 41.90
C MET A 1 60.17 3.85 41.16
N ARG A 2 60.05 3.67 39.84
CA ARG A 2 59.07 4.37 39.00
C ARG A 2 57.90 3.42 38.76
N ILE A 3 56.73 3.78 39.30
CA ILE A 3 55.48 3.06 39.12
C ILE A 3 54.98 3.37 37.71
N LEU A 4 54.98 2.38 36.82
CA LEU A 4 54.25 2.43 35.56
C LEU A 4 52.77 2.21 35.88
N VAL A 5 51.95 3.25 35.69
CA VAL A 5 50.49 3.12 35.66
C VAL A 5 50.11 2.75 34.22
N LEU A 6 49.76 1.49 34.01
CA LEU A 6 49.13 1.02 32.78
C LEU A 6 47.68 1.53 32.76
N ILE A 7 47.42 2.58 31.99
CA ILE A 7 46.05 3.02 31.67
C ILE A 7 45.54 2.06 30.59
N ALA A 8 44.68 1.13 30.99
CA ALA A 8 43.90 0.32 30.06
C ALA A 8 42.86 1.23 29.40
N ALA A 9 43.15 1.65 28.17
CA ALA A 9 42.15 2.26 27.30
C ALA A 9 41.15 1.15 26.90
N PHE A 10 40.03 1.08 27.63
CA PHE A 10 38.87 0.33 27.16
C PHE A 10 38.37 1.04 25.89
N LEU A 11 38.67 0.45 24.75
CA LEU A 11 37.97 0.76 23.50
C LEU A 11 36.51 0.34 23.69
N TYR A 12 35.67 1.30 24.06
CA TYR A 12 34.22 1.15 24.01
C TYR A 12 33.86 1.05 22.52
N VAL A 13 33.69 -0.17 22.04
CA VAL A 13 33.08 -0.41 20.74
C VAL A 13 31.63 -0.01 20.93
N ALA A 14 31.20 1.10 20.32
CA ALA A 14 29.79 1.45 20.24
C ALA A 14 29.11 0.41 19.35
N SER A 15 28.73 -0.74 19.94
CA SER A 15 27.77 -1.63 19.31
C SER A 15 26.46 -0.86 19.28
N ALA A 16 25.89 -0.68 18.09
CA ALA A 16 24.52 -0.20 17.94
C ALA A 16 23.63 -0.88 18.99
N TYR A 17 22.98 -0.07 19.80
CA TYR A 17 22.16 -0.51 20.91
C TYR A 17 20.89 -1.13 20.33
N THR A 18 20.86 -2.45 20.15
CA THR A 18 19.71 -3.14 19.58
C THR A 18 18.96 -3.88 20.69
N ASP A 19 18.00 -3.20 21.34
CA ASP A 19 16.98 -3.89 22.11
C ASP A 19 15.92 -4.46 21.15
N PRO A 20 15.65 -5.78 21.18
CA PRO A 20 14.67 -6.41 20.30
C PRO A 20 13.27 -5.79 20.42
N GLU A 21 12.92 -5.27 21.60
CA GLU A 21 11.67 -4.56 21.85
C GLU A 21 11.57 -3.28 21.02
N CYS A 22 12.68 -2.64 20.66
CA CYS A 22 12.70 -1.45 19.80
C CYS A 22 12.76 -1.84 18.32
N SER A 23 13.64 -2.78 17.97
CA SER A 23 13.83 -3.17 16.57
C SER A 23 12.67 -3.97 15.98
N ASN A 24 11.81 -4.55 16.82
CA ASN A 24 10.65 -5.35 16.40
C ASN A 24 9.30 -4.64 16.66
N TYR A 25 9.31 -3.39 17.14
CA TYR A 25 8.06 -2.67 17.43
C TYR A 25 7.53 -1.96 16.19
N ASP A 26 6.32 -2.32 15.78
CA ASP A 26 5.58 -1.62 14.73
C ASP A 26 4.85 -0.41 15.33
N HIS A 27 5.43 0.79 15.14
CA HIS A 27 4.78 2.01 15.59
C HIS A 27 3.70 2.43 14.59
N GLU A 28 2.43 2.45 15.02
CA GLU A 28 1.23 2.79 14.23
C GLU A 28 1.41 4.00 13.29
N THR A 29 2.13 5.02 13.75
CA THR A 29 2.40 6.28 13.02
C THR A 29 3.78 6.38 12.35
N TYR A 30 4.80 5.67 12.83
CA TYR A 30 6.22 6.00 12.52
C TYR A 30 7.01 4.86 11.88
N GLY A 31 6.43 3.66 11.73
CA GLY A 31 7.04 2.54 11.02
C GLY A 31 7.72 1.52 11.93
N CYS A 32 8.33 0.50 11.32
CA CYS A 32 8.75 -0.73 12.00
C CYS A 32 10.21 -0.79 12.46
N VAL A 33 11.06 0.18 12.09
CA VAL A 33 12.49 0.14 12.46
C VAL A 33 12.74 1.25 13.44
N GLY A 34 12.79 0.87 14.71
CA GLY A 34 13.27 1.72 15.78
C GLY A 34 14.73 1.42 16.10
N GLU A 35 15.50 2.46 16.39
CA GLU A 35 16.83 2.31 17.00
C GLU A 35 16.84 2.93 18.39
N CYS A 36 17.56 2.30 19.31
CA CYS A 36 17.75 2.86 20.63
C CYS A 36 18.85 3.92 20.58
N ILE A 37 18.43 5.18 20.48
CA ILE A 37 19.33 6.34 20.52
C ILE A 37 18.82 7.40 21.51
N SER A 38 19.66 8.38 21.82
CA SER A 38 19.32 9.45 22.77
C SER A 38 18.16 10.30 22.25
N THR A 39 17.25 10.69 23.14
CA THR A 39 16.03 11.47 22.80
C THR A 39 16.31 12.78 22.06
N GLY A 40 17.44 13.43 22.34
CA GLY A 40 17.87 14.64 21.65
C GLY A 40 18.28 14.41 20.20
N ASP A 41 18.64 13.17 19.86
CA ASP A 41 19.10 12.76 18.54
C ASP A 41 18.00 12.05 17.74
N CYS A 42 16.83 11.78 18.35
CA CYS A 42 15.69 11.24 17.63
C CYS A 42 15.20 12.23 16.55
N PRO A 43 15.18 11.83 15.26
CA PRO A 43 14.71 12.70 14.19
C PRO A 43 13.25 13.15 14.43
N GLY A 44 13.04 14.47 14.42
CA GLY A 44 11.72 15.07 14.64
C GLY A 44 11.09 14.75 16.00
N SER A 45 11.89 14.34 17.00
CA SER A 45 11.40 13.93 18.33
C SER A 45 10.39 12.77 18.28
N LYS A 46 10.48 11.91 17.26
CA LYS A 46 9.60 10.74 17.09
C LYS A 46 10.19 9.54 17.83
N TYR A 47 9.74 9.32 19.06
CA TYR A 47 10.21 8.20 19.88
C TYR A 47 9.11 7.56 20.71
N GLN A 48 9.31 6.28 21.02
CA GLN A 48 8.48 5.52 21.96
C GLN A 48 9.29 5.17 23.21
N SER A 49 8.65 5.38 24.36
CA SER A 49 9.23 5.02 25.66
C SER A 49 9.08 3.53 25.94
N ASN A 50 9.96 3.00 26.79
CA ASN A 50 9.92 1.62 27.32
C ASN A 50 10.22 0.49 26.31
N LEU A 51 10.73 0.84 25.12
CA LEU A 51 11.16 -0.14 24.13
C LEU A 51 12.69 -0.31 24.06
N CYS A 52 13.43 0.46 24.85
CA CYS A 52 14.87 0.29 25.05
C CYS A 52 15.16 -0.06 26.52
N PRO A 53 14.66 -1.20 27.03
CA PRO A 53 14.71 -1.53 28.46
C PRO A 53 16.12 -1.73 29.01
N THR A 54 17.11 -2.04 28.16
CA THR A 54 18.50 -2.22 28.61
C THR A 54 19.29 -0.91 28.62
N GLN A 55 18.68 0.19 28.18
CA GLN A 55 19.34 1.46 27.95
C GLN A 55 19.06 2.52 29.03
N PRO A 56 19.92 3.55 29.15
CA PRO A 56 19.70 4.69 30.04
C PRO A 56 18.37 5.42 29.79
N ASN A 57 17.89 6.15 30.80
CA ASN A 57 16.58 6.83 30.76
C ASN A 57 16.44 7.84 29.61
N ASP A 58 17.53 8.42 29.13
CA ASP A 58 17.59 9.38 28.03
C ASP A 58 17.65 8.72 26.65
N VAL A 59 17.74 7.39 26.59
CA VAL A 59 17.61 6.59 25.36
C VAL A 59 16.17 6.11 25.19
N LYS A 60 15.65 6.25 23.98
CA LYS A 60 14.30 5.82 23.58
C LYS A 60 14.37 5.14 22.22
N CYS A 61 13.29 4.43 21.90
CA CYS A 61 13.18 3.82 20.60
C CYS A 61 12.75 4.89 19.60
N CYS A 62 13.69 5.39 18.79
CA CYS A 62 13.42 6.43 17.82
C CYS A 62 13.07 5.78 16.47
N PHE A 63 11.95 6.18 15.89
CA PHE A 63 11.45 5.63 14.64
C PHE A 63 11.78 6.57 13.50
N THR A 64 12.78 6.17 12.73
CA THR A 64 13.16 6.61 11.38
C THR A 64 14.61 6.21 11.22
N ALA A 65 14.91 5.42 10.18
CA ALA A 65 16.28 5.25 9.69
C ALA A 65 16.91 6.62 9.40
N ASP A 66 18.25 6.66 9.36
CA ASP A 66 19.08 7.76 8.85
C ASP A 66 18.33 8.56 7.77
N THR A 67 17.75 9.69 8.14
CA THR A 67 16.91 10.47 7.24
C THR A 67 17.28 11.93 7.41
N ASP A 68 17.43 12.61 6.27
CA ASP A 68 17.58 14.05 6.26
C ASP A 68 16.28 14.73 6.67
N ALA A 69 16.39 15.86 7.36
CA ALA A 69 15.24 16.61 7.85
C ALA A 69 14.27 16.99 6.71
N GLU A 70 14.83 17.22 5.51
CA GLU A 70 14.11 17.47 4.27
C GLU A 70 13.19 16.30 3.91
N CYS A 71 13.65 15.05 4.01
CA CYS A 71 12.83 13.86 3.76
C CYS A 71 11.82 13.62 4.88
N ALA A 72 12.24 13.78 6.15
CA ALA A 72 11.42 13.48 7.32
C ALA A 72 10.26 14.47 7.55
N THR A 73 10.32 15.66 6.97
CA THR A 73 9.33 16.74 7.12
C THR A 73 8.57 17.07 5.84
N TYR A 74 8.93 16.44 4.71
CA TYR A 74 8.25 16.66 3.45
C TYR A 74 6.82 16.10 3.48
N ASN A 75 5.84 16.98 3.27
CA ASN A 75 4.44 16.61 3.14
C ASN A 75 4.13 16.21 1.69
N HIS A 76 4.20 14.91 1.38
CA HIS A 76 3.87 14.41 0.05
C HIS A 76 2.35 14.45 -0.17
N PRO A 77 1.84 15.11 -1.23
CA PRO A 77 0.41 15.30 -1.46
C PRO A 77 -0.37 13.98 -1.62
N THR A 78 0.32 12.90 -2.01
CA THR A 78 -0.26 11.58 -2.28
C THR A 78 0.20 10.45 -1.34
N HIS A 79 1.30 10.63 -0.61
CA HIS A 79 1.98 9.52 0.10
C HIS A 79 2.25 9.82 1.58
N GLY A 80 1.78 10.97 2.08
CA GLY A 80 1.87 11.36 3.48
C GLY A 80 3.11 12.17 3.83
N THR A 81 3.27 12.47 5.11
CA THR A 81 4.28 13.42 5.66
C THR A 81 5.55 12.76 6.17
N VAL A 82 5.66 11.44 6.05
CA VAL A 82 6.78 10.67 6.63
C VAL A 82 7.51 9.97 5.49
N GLY A 83 8.68 10.50 5.15
CA GLY A 83 9.63 9.88 4.23
C GLY A 83 10.84 9.30 4.96
N SER A 84 11.50 8.32 4.34
CA SER A 84 12.77 7.76 4.82
C SER A 84 13.78 7.66 3.69
N CYS A 85 15.05 7.94 3.99
CA CYS A 85 16.14 7.87 3.03
C CYS A 85 16.65 6.43 2.92
N ILE A 86 16.22 5.70 1.89
CA ILE A 86 16.71 4.33 1.59
C ILE A 86 17.02 4.18 0.09
N ALA A 87 17.62 3.05 -0.31
CA ALA A 87 17.98 2.81 -1.69
C ALA A 87 16.76 2.81 -2.61
N SER A 88 16.90 3.41 -3.80
CA SER A 88 15.77 3.61 -4.74
C SER A 88 15.07 2.32 -5.18
N ASP A 89 15.80 1.21 -5.23
CA ASP A 89 15.30 -0.13 -5.55
C ASP A 89 14.58 -0.81 -4.37
N GLN A 90 14.75 -0.27 -3.17
CA GLN A 90 14.07 -0.68 -1.94
C GLN A 90 12.87 0.21 -1.60
N CYS A 91 12.63 1.28 -2.35
CA CYS A 91 11.47 2.13 -2.12
C CYS A 91 10.17 1.35 -2.41
N PRO A 92 9.22 1.31 -1.46
CA PRO A 92 7.92 0.67 -1.68
C PRO A 92 7.24 1.20 -2.94
N PHE A 93 6.91 0.29 -3.86
CA PHE A 93 6.26 0.60 -5.14
C PHE A 93 7.02 1.61 -6.04
N GLY A 94 8.31 1.81 -5.80
CA GLY A 94 9.09 2.84 -6.48
C GLY A 94 8.69 4.27 -6.12
N ASN A 95 7.95 4.48 -5.01
CA ASN A 95 7.48 5.79 -4.58
C ASN A 95 8.62 6.55 -3.90
N TYR A 96 9.35 7.38 -4.65
CA TYR A 96 10.42 8.18 -4.09
C TYR A 96 10.57 9.56 -4.72
N ILE A 97 11.17 10.46 -3.96
CA ILE A 97 11.64 11.77 -4.43
C ILE A 97 13.16 11.83 -4.31
N SER A 98 13.80 12.27 -5.39
CA SER A 98 15.23 12.58 -5.39
C SER A 98 15.52 13.93 -4.73
N GLY A 99 16.67 14.05 -4.08
CA GLY A 99 17.16 15.34 -3.56
C GLY A 99 16.62 15.75 -2.20
N LEU A 100 15.77 14.92 -1.58
CA LEU A 100 15.35 15.09 -0.18
C LEU A 100 16.23 14.32 0.82
N CYS A 101 17.26 13.62 0.32
CA CYS A 101 18.29 12.94 1.11
C CYS A 101 19.69 13.49 0.75
N PRO A 102 19.94 14.81 0.93
CA PRO A 102 21.19 15.46 0.52
C PRO A 102 22.47 14.94 1.19
N THR A 103 22.41 14.34 2.36
CA THR A 103 23.60 13.84 3.07
C THR A 103 23.96 12.41 2.69
N MET A 104 23.09 11.73 1.94
CA MET A 104 23.21 10.32 1.58
C MET A 104 23.86 10.10 0.20
N ALA A 105 24.20 8.85 -0.08
CA ALA A 105 24.72 8.45 -1.39
C ALA A 105 23.69 8.67 -2.52
N GLN A 106 24.15 8.79 -3.76
CA GLN A 106 23.28 9.18 -4.90
C GLN A 106 22.13 8.21 -5.20
N ASP A 107 22.31 6.93 -4.85
CA ASP A 107 21.35 5.85 -4.98
C ASP A 107 20.28 5.84 -3.87
N ILE A 108 20.47 6.63 -2.81
CA ILE A 108 19.50 6.85 -1.75
C ILE A 108 18.49 7.92 -2.16
N LYS A 109 17.21 7.63 -1.94
CA LYS A 109 16.07 8.52 -2.25
C LYS A 109 15.17 8.62 -1.05
N CYS A 110 14.37 9.69 -0.99
CA CYS A 110 13.34 9.82 0.02
C CYS A 110 12.14 9.01 -0.42
N CYS A 111 11.99 7.81 0.13
CA CYS A 111 10.89 6.91 -0.19
C CYS A 111 9.69 7.24 0.70
N PHE A 112 8.49 7.16 0.12
CA PHE A 112 7.24 7.41 0.82
C PHE A 112 6.36 6.17 0.80
N GLY A 113 5.83 5.83 1.97
CA GLY A 113 5.05 4.62 2.20
C GLY A 113 5.65 3.79 3.31
N LYS A 114 4.79 3.27 4.20
CA LYS A 114 5.15 2.21 5.15
C LYS A 114 5.77 1.06 4.34
N PRO A 115 6.99 0.60 4.66
CA PRO A 115 7.45 -0.70 4.20
C PRO A 115 6.57 -1.76 4.86
N THR A 116 5.83 -2.53 4.08
CA THR A 116 5.36 -3.86 4.49
C THR A 116 6.33 -4.86 3.86
N ASP A 117 6.84 -5.79 4.68
CA ASP A 117 7.86 -6.84 4.43
C ASP A 117 9.21 -6.68 5.19
N THR A 118 9.36 -5.74 6.12
CA THR A 118 10.54 -5.68 7.03
C THR A 118 10.26 -6.03 8.48
N CYS A 119 9.01 -6.36 8.81
CA CYS A 119 8.54 -6.58 10.18
C CYS A 119 7.80 -7.91 10.18
N GLN A 120 8.41 -8.97 10.73
CA GLN A 120 7.72 -10.25 10.92
C GLN A 120 6.68 -10.07 12.04
N SER A 121 5.40 -10.21 11.72
CA SER A 121 4.31 -10.28 12.71
C SER A 121 3.73 -11.69 12.82
N ASP A 122 3.09 -11.94 13.96
CA ASP A 122 2.62 -13.24 14.43
C ASP A 122 1.18 -13.57 13.97
N GLY A 123 0.76 -13.06 12.81
CA GLY A 123 -0.47 -13.47 12.13
C GLY A 123 -1.77 -12.98 12.78
N SER A 124 -1.72 -11.93 13.61
CA SER A 124 -2.89 -11.43 14.36
C SER A 124 -3.38 -10.03 13.94
N ASP A 125 -2.70 -9.36 13.00
CA ASP A 125 -3.08 -8.07 12.43
C ASP A 125 -3.57 -8.24 10.97
N PRO A 126 -4.69 -7.62 10.53
CA PRO A 126 -5.04 -7.50 9.10
C PRO A 126 -3.97 -6.82 8.21
N SER A 127 -2.86 -6.33 8.78
CA SER A 127 -1.64 -5.94 8.07
C SER A 127 -0.70 -7.10 7.71
N ASP A 128 -0.96 -8.33 8.18
CA ASP A 128 -0.28 -9.57 7.75
C ASP A 128 -0.93 -10.09 6.47
N CYS A 129 -0.45 -9.54 5.37
CA CYS A 129 -0.91 -9.83 4.03
C CYS A 129 -0.20 -11.08 3.49
N ASP A 130 -0.41 -12.22 4.17
CA ASP A 130 0.16 -13.56 3.91
C ASP A 130 -0.32 -14.17 2.57
N ASP A 131 -0.15 -13.44 1.47
CA ASP A 131 -0.70 -13.78 0.16
C ASP A 131 -2.13 -14.33 0.29
N ALA A 132 -2.99 -13.61 1.04
CA ALA A 132 -4.27 -14.11 1.54
C ALA A 132 -5.24 -14.52 0.42
N CYS A 133 -4.97 -14.08 -0.81
CA CYS A 133 -5.71 -14.35 -2.03
C CYS A 133 -4.91 -15.17 -3.07
N GLY A 134 -3.70 -15.60 -2.73
CA GLY A 134 -2.78 -16.35 -3.59
C GLY A 134 -1.78 -15.48 -4.35
N THR A 135 -0.61 -16.05 -4.61
CA THR A 135 0.50 -15.40 -5.33
C THR A 135 0.14 -14.99 -6.76
N THR A 136 -0.72 -15.75 -7.44
CA THR A 136 -1.21 -15.39 -8.78
C THR A 136 -2.02 -14.10 -8.75
N VAL A 137 -2.96 -13.95 -7.81
CA VAL A 137 -3.78 -12.76 -7.65
C VAL A 137 -2.90 -11.54 -7.36
N LYS A 138 -1.93 -11.68 -6.45
CA LYS A 138 -0.92 -10.65 -6.16
C LYS A 138 -0.13 -10.24 -7.40
N SER A 139 0.37 -11.21 -8.17
CA SER A 139 1.12 -10.96 -9.41
C SER A 139 0.29 -10.27 -10.49
N LEU A 140 -0.98 -10.62 -10.64
CA LEU A 140 -1.89 -9.95 -11.58
C LEU A 140 -2.19 -8.51 -11.13
N ALA A 141 -2.40 -8.30 -9.83
CA ALA A 141 -2.59 -6.96 -9.27
C ALA A 141 -1.34 -6.09 -9.48
N GLN A 142 -0.13 -6.64 -9.31
CA GLN A 142 1.12 -5.92 -9.57
C GLN A 142 1.20 -5.45 -11.02
N GLN A 143 0.87 -6.32 -11.99
CA GLN A 143 0.85 -5.94 -13.41
C GLN A 143 -0.16 -4.82 -13.71
N ILE A 144 -1.31 -4.80 -13.03
CA ILE A 144 -2.30 -3.72 -13.16
C ILE A 144 -1.73 -2.42 -12.57
N PHE A 145 -1.06 -2.51 -11.43
CA PHE A 145 -0.44 -1.37 -10.77
C PHE A 145 0.71 -0.78 -11.60
N ASP A 146 1.54 -1.61 -12.22
CA ASP A 146 2.61 -1.17 -13.11
C ASP A 146 2.05 -0.45 -14.34
N LYS A 147 0.97 -0.99 -14.93
CA LYS A 147 0.22 -0.32 -16.01
C LYS A 147 -0.42 0.98 -15.55
N HIS A 148 -0.76 1.09 -14.27
CA HIS A 148 -1.23 2.34 -13.69
C HIS A 148 -0.14 3.40 -13.60
N LEU A 149 1.04 3.03 -13.10
CA LEU A 149 2.22 3.90 -13.07
C LEU A 149 2.66 4.34 -14.48
N ALA A 150 2.52 3.45 -15.46
CA ALA A 150 2.78 3.74 -16.88
C ALA A 150 1.67 4.56 -17.57
N GLY A 151 0.56 4.88 -16.88
CA GLY A 151 -0.56 5.67 -17.41
C GLY A 151 -1.50 4.93 -18.37
N SER A 152 -1.32 3.62 -18.56
CA SER A 152 -2.21 2.78 -19.40
C SER A 152 -3.53 2.43 -18.70
N ILE A 153 -3.51 2.37 -17.37
CA ILE A 153 -4.68 2.15 -16.52
C ILE A 153 -4.80 3.30 -15.53
N THR A 154 -5.97 3.88 -15.37
CA THR A 154 -6.26 4.83 -14.29
C THR A 154 -7.04 4.11 -13.21
N LEU A 155 -6.44 3.95 -12.04
CA LEU A 155 -7.13 3.52 -10.83
C LEU A 155 -7.68 4.75 -10.13
N LYS A 156 -9.00 4.86 -9.99
CA LYS A 156 -9.61 5.99 -9.27
C LYS A 156 -9.24 5.93 -7.79
N THR A 157 -9.00 7.09 -7.20
CA THR A 157 -8.67 7.28 -5.78
C THR A 157 -9.87 7.75 -4.96
N SER A 158 -11.07 7.69 -5.55
CA SER A 158 -12.35 8.02 -4.91
C SER A 158 -13.50 7.34 -5.64
N HIS A 159 -14.60 7.13 -4.92
CA HIS A 159 -15.82 6.57 -5.50
C HIS A 159 -16.53 7.57 -6.42
N PRO A 160 -17.40 7.12 -7.35
CA PRO A 160 -18.16 8.01 -8.22
C PRO A 160 -19.02 9.07 -7.49
N ASN A 161 -19.42 8.78 -6.24
CA ASN A 161 -20.16 9.72 -5.37
C ASN A 161 -19.25 10.67 -4.56
N GLY A 162 -17.92 10.61 -4.76
CA GLY A 162 -16.93 11.44 -4.08
C GLY A 162 -16.49 10.94 -2.70
N VAL A 163 -17.01 9.81 -2.21
CA VAL A 163 -16.59 9.21 -0.94
C VAL A 163 -15.16 8.67 -1.06
N SER A 164 -14.34 8.91 -0.04
CA SER A 164 -12.99 8.38 0.11
C SER A 164 -12.90 7.65 1.45
N ASP A 165 -13.10 6.34 1.43
CA ASP A 165 -13.15 5.47 2.62
C ASP A 165 -12.03 4.40 2.61
N GLY A 166 -11.10 4.49 1.67
CA GLY A 166 -10.02 3.52 1.47
C GLY A 166 -10.44 2.26 0.71
N ALA A 167 -11.66 2.20 0.17
CA ALA A 167 -12.14 1.09 -0.65
C ALA A 167 -12.19 1.41 -2.16
N ASP A 168 -11.58 2.52 -2.58
CA ASP A 168 -11.48 2.89 -3.99
C ASP A 168 -10.56 1.93 -4.80
N PRO A 169 -10.66 1.93 -6.14
CA PRO A 169 -9.88 1.05 -7.00
C PRO A 169 -8.36 1.10 -6.79
N TYR A 170 -7.80 2.29 -6.52
CA TYR A 170 -6.37 2.42 -6.25
C TYR A 170 -5.99 1.65 -4.98
N ASN A 171 -6.71 1.91 -3.88
CA ASN A 171 -6.47 1.22 -2.61
C ASN A 171 -6.73 -0.28 -2.71
N ASN A 172 -7.80 -0.72 -3.40
CA ASN A 172 -8.09 -2.14 -3.61
C ASN A 172 -6.97 -2.90 -4.36
N ILE A 173 -6.43 -2.33 -5.45
CA ILE A 173 -5.31 -2.95 -6.17
C ILE A 173 -4.04 -2.89 -5.33
N ARG A 174 -3.74 -1.75 -4.67
CA ARG A 174 -2.57 -1.63 -3.79
C ARG A 174 -2.59 -2.69 -2.69
N ASP A 175 -3.71 -2.85 -2.00
CA ASP A 175 -3.85 -3.84 -0.94
C ASP A 175 -3.66 -5.27 -1.51
N THR A 176 -4.17 -5.55 -2.71
CA THR A 176 -3.97 -6.84 -3.38
C THR A 176 -2.51 -7.07 -3.80
N VAL A 177 -1.79 -6.03 -4.24
CA VAL A 177 -0.35 -6.08 -4.52
C VAL A 177 0.46 -6.42 -3.28
N LEU A 178 0.02 -5.93 -2.12
CA LEU A 178 0.63 -6.25 -0.84
C LEU A 178 0.32 -7.67 -0.36
N GLY A 179 -0.51 -8.44 -1.08
CA GLY A 179 -0.97 -9.77 -0.66
C GLY A 179 -2.19 -9.73 0.25
N CYS A 180 -2.78 -8.55 0.48
CA CYS A 180 -3.92 -8.35 1.34
C CYS A 180 -5.24 -8.60 0.59
N LYS A 181 -6.33 -8.70 1.35
CA LYS A 181 -7.68 -8.63 0.80
C LYS A 181 -8.08 -7.18 0.51
N ALA A 182 -8.80 -6.95 -0.59
CA ALA A 182 -9.32 -5.64 -0.94
C ALA A 182 -10.42 -5.20 0.03
N LYS A 183 -10.34 -3.94 0.51
CA LYS A 183 -11.35 -3.35 1.39
C LYS A 183 -12.67 -3.11 0.65
N ARG A 184 -13.79 -3.40 1.34
CA ARG A 184 -15.15 -3.03 0.92
C ARG A 184 -15.59 -1.76 1.63
N SER A 185 -16.37 -0.94 0.93
CA SER A 185 -17.04 0.24 1.53
C SER A 185 -18.00 -0.17 2.65
N SER A 186 -18.21 0.73 3.62
CA SER A 186 -19.11 0.52 4.75
C SER A 186 -19.98 1.76 5.01
N TYR A 187 -21.06 1.89 4.24
CA TYR A 187 -22.03 2.98 4.37
C TYR A 187 -23.35 2.65 3.66
N GLU A 188 -24.41 3.37 4.02
CA GLU A 188 -25.71 3.29 3.36
C GLU A 188 -25.78 4.23 2.15
N CYS A 189 -26.46 3.81 1.09
CA CYS A 189 -26.72 4.62 -0.11
C CYS A 189 -28.09 4.32 -0.72
N ALA A 190 -28.43 5.02 -1.81
CA ALA A 190 -29.70 4.83 -2.52
C ALA A 190 -29.90 3.41 -3.08
N GLN A 191 -28.81 2.70 -3.36
CA GLN A 191 -28.79 1.35 -3.94
C GLN A 191 -28.84 0.25 -2.86
N GLY A 192 -28.58 0.57 -1.59
CA GLY A 192 -28.54 -0.39 -0.49
C GLY A 192 -27.47 -0.06 0.56
N SER A 193 -26.96 -1.11 1.21
CA SER A 193 -25.94 -1.02 2.26
C SER A 193 -24.65 -1.68 1.80
N ALA A 194 -23.54 -0.94 1.85
CA ALA A 194 -22.22 -1.51 1.61
C ALA A 194 -21.76 -2.28 2.86
N PRO A 195 -21.42 -3.58 2.75
CA PRO A 195 -21.34 -4.48 3.89
C PRO A 195 -20.07 -4.33 4.76
N GLY A 196 -19.12 -3.48 4.36
CA GLY A 196 -17.82 -3.36 5.01
C GLY A 196 -16.98 -4.64 4.96
N GLY A 197 -15.84 -4.65 5.66
CA GLY A 197 -14.92 -5.80 5.67
C GLY A 197 -14.06 -5.91 4.42
N TYR A 198 -13.53 -7.11 4.14
CA TYR A 198 -12.52 -7.35 3.12
C TYR A 198 -12.82 -8.58 2.28
N VAL A 199 -12.36 -8.59 1.02
CA VAL A 199 -12.58 -9.70 0.09
C VAL A 199 -11.39 -9.87 -0.86
N CYS A 200 -11.18 -11.08 -1.35
CA CYS A 200 -10.21 -11.32 -2.42
C CYS A 200 -10.78 -10.92 -3.77
N LEU A 201 -10.00 -10.18 -4.56
CA LEU A 201 -10.30 -10.00 -5.99
C LEU A 201 -10.01 -11.31 -6.72
N SER A 202 -10.88 -11.70 -7.66
CA SER A 202 -10.67 -12.94 -8.40
C SER A 202 -9.63 -12.81 -9.52
N GLU A 203 -8.98 -13.93 -9.84
CA GLU A 203 -8.05 -13.98 -10.97
C GLU A 203 -8.71 -13.59 -12.28
N SER A 204 -9.92 -14.09 -12.56
CA SER A 204 -10.65 -13.80 -13.81
C SER A 204 -10.89 -12.32 -14.00
N LEU A 205 -11.27 -11.61 -12.92
CA LEU A 205 -11.44 -10.17 -12.92
C LEU A 205 -10.12 -9.44 -13.24
N LEU A 206 -9.03 -9.79 -12.57
CA LEU A 206 -7.74 -9.12 -12.78
C LEU A 206 -7.20 -9.41 -14.18
N ARG A 207 -7.35 -10.63 -14.68
CA ARG A 207 -7.00 -11.02 -16.05
C ARG A 207 -7.79 -10.23 -17.09
N TYR A 208 -9.08 -9.99 -16.86
CA TYR A 208 -9.90 -9.19 -17.77
C TYR A 208 -9.39 -7.75 -17.88
N ILE A 209 -9.08 -7.10 -16.76
CA ILE A 209 -8.50 -5.75 -16.74
C ILE A 209 -7.17 -5.72 -17.52
N LEU A 210 -6.30 -6.70 -17.27
CA LEU A 210 -5.01 -6.80 -17.96
C LEU A 210 -5.17 -7.06 -19.46
N GLN A 211 -6.10 -7.94 -19.85
CA GLN A 211 -6.34 -8.28 -21.24
C GLN A 211 -6.75 -7.05 -22.05
N LEU A 212 -7.71 -6.26 -21.55
CA LEU A 212 -8.13 -5.04 -22.23
C LEU A 212 -6.98 -4.03 -22.38
N SER A 213 -6.14 -3.88 -21.35
CA SER A 213 -4.97 -3.01 -21.46
C SER A 213 -3.91 -3.55 -22.43
N ASN A 214 -3.69 -4.87 -22.46
CA ASN A 214 -2.77 -5.52 -23.39
C ASN A 214 -3.25 -5.46 -24.85
N ASP A 215 -4.56 -5.40 -25.06
CA ASP A 215 -5.17 -5.17 -26.38
C ASP A 215 -5.01 -3.71 -26.85
N GLY A 216 -4.37 -2.85 -26.04
CA GLY A 216 -4.02 -1.47 -26.40
C GLY A 216 -5.03 -0.42 -25.96
N TYR A 217 -6.01 -0.79 -25.13
CA TYR A 217 -7.00 0.16 -24.62
C TYR A 217 -6.49 0.87 -23.36
N TRP A 218 -6.69 2.18 -23.32
CA TRP A 218 -6.62 2.93 -22.07
C TRP A 218 -7.86 2.65 -21.23
N LEU A 219 -7.66 2.38 -19.94
CA LEU A 219 -8.74 2.04 -19.01
C LEU A 219 -8.82 3.04 -17.87
N ALA A 220 -10.03 3.30 -17.38
CA ALA A 220 -10.23 3.89 -16.06
C ALA A 220 -11.15 2.98 -15.24
N VAL A 221 -10.63 2.47 -14.13
CA VAL A 221 -11.35 1.60 -13.20
C VAL A 221 -12.06 2.47 -12.18
N ASN A 222 -13.39 2.39 -12.16
CA ASN A 222 -14.26 3.17 -11.28
C ASN A 222 -14.62 2.42 -9.99
N SER A 223 -14.76 1.09 -10.04
CA SER A 223 -15.09 0.27 -8.87
C SER A 223 -14.58 -1.17 -8.97
N LEU A 224 -14.23 -1.74 -7.83
CA LEU A 224 -13.82 -3.13 -7.62
C LEU A 224 -14.59 -3.73 -6.43
N ALA A 225 -14.00 -3.83 -5.24
CA ALA A 225 -14.69 -4.36 -4.06
C ALA A 225 -15.44 -3.29 -3.25
N GLY A 226 -15.09 -2.01 -3.45
CA GLY A 226 -15.74 -0.87 -2.80
C GLY A 226 -16.91 -0.26 -3.58
N ALA A 227 -17.23 0.98 -3.21
CA ALA A 227 -18.43 1.71 -3.60
C ALA A 227 -19.72 1.07 -3.05
N CYS A 228 -20.86 1.66 -3.38
CA CYS A 228 -22.15 1.19 -2.92
C CYS A 228 -23.01 0.67 -4.08
N HIS A 229 -23.39 -0.58 -3.94
CA HIS A 229 -24.11 -1.42 -4.88
C HIS A 229 -25.28 -2.14 -4.19
N GLY A 230 -26.13 -2.78 -4.99
CA GLY A 230 -27.22 -3.62 -4.47
C GLY A 230 -26.70 -4.76 -3.56
N LYS A 231 -27.55 -5.21 -2.63
CA LYS A 231 -27.20 -6.18 -1.55
C LYS A 231 -26.45 -7.43 -2.01
N ASN A 232 -26.77 -7.96 -3.20
CA ASN A 232 -26.19 -9.19 -3.74
C ASN A 232 -25.16 -8.91 -4.85
N SER A 233 -24.61 -7.70 -4.91
CA SER A 233 -23.65 -7.33 -5.95
C SER A 233 -22.38 -8.17 -5.88
N LEU A 234 -21.92 -8.60 -7.05
CA LEU A 234 -20.67 -9.34 -7.22
C LEU A 234 -19.42 -8.49 -6.90
N HIS A 235 -19.54 -7.16 -6.85
CA HIS A 235 -18.49 -6.28 -6.33
C HIS A 235 -18.13 -6.65 -4.88
N TYR A 236 -19.11 -6.87 -4.02
CA TYR A 236 -18.87 -7.24 -2.61
C TYR A 236 -18.28 -8.64 -2.42
N SER A 237 -18.23 -9.43 -3.50
CA SER A 237 -17.59 -10.74 -3.56
C SER A 237 -16.21 -10.71 -4.23
N GLY A 238 -15.73 -9.53 -4.66
CA GLY A 238 -14.45 -9.37 -5.36
C GLY A 238 -14.46 -9.91 -6.80
N LEU A 239 -15.65 -10.03 -7.39
CA LEU A 239 -15.87 -10.70 -8.68
C LEU A 239 -16.20 -9.74 -9.82
N ALA A 240 -16.40 -8.45 -9.54
CA ALA A 240 -16.88 -7.48 -10.52
C ALA A 240 -16.04 -6.21 -10.61
N VAL A 241 -16.00 -5.63 -11.82
CA VAL A 241 -15.33 -4.37 -12.13
C VAL A 241 -16.25 -3.44 -12.91
N ASP A 242 -16.23 -2.16 -12.54
CA ASP A 242 -16.83 -1.08 -13.32
C ASP A 242 -15.73 -0.27 -13.99
N LEU A 243 -15.77 -0.19 -15.32
CA LEU A 243 -14.86 0.64 -16.13
C LEU A 243 -15.58 1.89 -16.62
N ALA A 244 -14.89 3.02 -16.69
CA ALA A 244 -15.45 4.27 -17.20
C ALA A 244 -16.04 4.12 -18.61
N LYS A 245 -17.09 4.89 -18.90
CA LYS A 245 -17.71 4.91 -20.24
C LYS A 245 -16.68 5.24 -21.31
N THR A 246 -16.67 4.44 -22.36
CA THR A 246 -15.83 4.60 -23.54
C THR A 246 -16.63 4.28 -24.80
N SER A 247 -16.18 4.76 -25.96
CA SER A 247 -16.73 4.36 -27.26
C SER A 247 -16.48 2.88 -27.59
N SER A 248 -15.51 2.26 -26.91
CA SER A 248 -15.14 0.83 -27.10
C SER A 248 -15.90 -0.14 -26.19
N TYR A 249 -16.98 0.31 -25.54
CA TYR A 249 -17.68 -0.49 -24.53
C TYR A 249 -18.19 -1.83 -25.06
N SER A 250 -18.59 -1.91 -26.34
CA SER A 250 -19.04 -3.16 -26.95
C SER A 250 -17.92 -4.20 -26.99
N TYR A 251 -16.69 -3.79 -27.33
CA TYR A 251 -15.52 -4.67 -27.29
C TYR A 251 -15.24 -5.16 -25.86
N PHE A 252 -15.40 -4.28 -24.87
CA PHE A 252 -15.18 -4.63 -23.47
C PHE A 252 -16.21 -5.67 -23.02
N MET A 253 -17.48 -5.48 -23.37
CA MET A 253 -18.54 -6.44 -23.11
C MET A 253 -18.31 -7.78 -23.83
N ASP A 254 -17.94 -7.75 -25.11
CA ASP A 254 -17.64 -8.96 -25.89
C ASP A 254 -16.47 -9.74 -25.26
N LYS A 255 -15.40 -9.04 -24.89
CA LYS A 255 -14.24 -9.66 -24.22
C LYS A 255 -14.61 -10.22 -22.85
N CYS A 256 -15.43 -9.50 -22.09
CA CYS A 256 -15.95 -9.97 -20.80
C CYS A 256 -16.72 -11.31 -20.97
N ASN A 257 -17.62 -11.38 -21.97
CA ASN A 257 -18.36 -12.61 -22.29
C ASN A 257 -17.44 -13.74 -22.79
N GLU A 258 -16.47 -13.44 -23.67
CA GLU A 258 -15.48 -14.40 -24.17
C GLU A 258 -14.67 -15.03 -23.04
N MET A 259 -14.39 -14.26 -21.98
CA MET A 259 -13.67 -14.71 -20.79
C MET A 259 -14.56 -15.44 -19.76
N GLY A 260 -15.82 -15.72 -20.10
CA GLY A 260 -16.73 -16.51 -19.26
C GLY A 260 -17.40 -15.72 -18.14
N ALA A 261 -17.60 -14.42 -18.31
CA ALA A 261 -18.33 -13.60 -17.35
C ALA A 261 -19.79 -14.08 -17.17
N THR A 262 -20.30 -13.93 -15.95
CA THR A 262 -21.70 -14.17 -15.60
C THR A 262 -22.55 -12.92 -15.80
N GLU A 263 -21.96 -11.73 -15.69
CA GLU A 263 -22.62 -10.46 -15.95
C GLU A 263 -21.75 -9.60 -16.86
N SER A 264 -22.36 -9.06 -17.92
CA SER A 264 -21.73 -8.12 -18.85
C SER A 264 -22.77 -7.08 -19.26
N VAL A 265 -22.62 -5.87 -18.75
CA VAL A 265 -23.61 -4.80 -18.91
C VAL A 265 -22.88 -3.48 -19.20
N GLY A 266 -23.46 -2.60 -20.00
CA GLY A 266 -22.79 -1.34 -20.34
C GLY A 266 -23.74 -0.29 -20.92
N PRO A 267 -23.19 0.74 -21.60
CA PRO A 267 -23.96 1.76 -22.28
C PRO A 267 -25.09 1.19 -23.15
N GLY A 268 -26.31 1.71 -22.97
CA GLY A 268 -27.54 1.14 -23.55
C GLY A 268 -28.43 0.39 -22.54
N TYR A 269 -27.94 0.08 -21.34
CA TYR A 269 -28.74 -0.42 -20.22
C TYR A 269 -28.98 0.70 -19.19
N PRO A 270 -30.22 0.93 -18.70
CA PRO A 270 -30.51 2.01 -17.76
C PRO A 270 -29.66 2.02 -16.48
N SER A 271 -29.25 0.84 -16.00
CA SER A 271 -28.43 0.67 -14.79
C SER A 271 -26.92 0.86 -15.02
N ALA A 272 -26.46 0.91 -16.28
CA ALA A 272 -25.04 0.95 -16.63
C ALA A 272 -24.74 1.95 -17.76
N ASP A 273 -25.59 2.96 -18.02
CA ASP A 273 -25.37 3.85 -19.16
C ASP A 273 -24.07 4.68 -19.06
N TYR A 274 -23.48 4.75 -17.87
CA TYR A 274 -22.30 5.56 -17.52
C TYR A 274 -21.02 4.76 -17.29
N HIS A 275 -21.04 3.44 -17.39
CA HIS A 275 -19.86 2.57 -17.18
C HIS A 275 -20.03 1.22 -17.89
N THR A 276 -18.96 0.45 -18.03
CA THR A 276 -19.04 -0.97 -18.44
C THR A 276 -18.83 -1.84 -17.21
N HIS A 277 -19.80 -2.67 -16.89
CA HIS A 277 -19.78 -3.64 -15.80
C HIS A 277 -19.41 -5.02 -16.33
N CYS A 278 -18.46 -5.69 -15.69
CA CYS A 278 -18.11 -7.08 -15.96
C CYS A 278 -17.95 -7.84 -14.65
N ALA A 279 -18.59 -9.00 -14.53
CA ALA A 279 -18.46 -9.86 -13.36
C ALA A 279 -18.36 -11.34 -13.69
N PHE A 280 -17.60 -12.08 -12.89
CA PHE A 280 -17.33 -13.51 -13.07
C PHE A 280 -17.96 -14.34 -11.93
N SER A 281 -18.04 -15.65 -12.10
CA SER A 281 -18.34 -16.57 -11.01
C SER A 281 -17.10 -16.86 -10.16
N SER A 282 -17.33 -17.24 -8.89
CA SER A 282 -16.31 -17.77 -7.97
C SER A 282 -15.75 -19.12 -8.41
#